data_AF-A0A5C7MW82-F1
#
_entry.id   AF-A0A5C7MW82-F1
#
_cell.length_a   1.000
_cell.length_b   1.000
_cell.length_c   1.000
_cell.angle_alpha   90.00
_cell.angle_beta   90.00
_cell.angle_gamma   90.00
#
_symmetry.space_group_name_H-M   'P 1'
#
loop_
_entity.id
_entity.type
_entity.pdbx_description
1 polymer ?
#
loop_
_entity_poly.entity_id
_entity_poly.type
_entity_poly.pdbx_seq_one_letter_code
_entity_poly.pdbx_strand_id
1 'polypeptide(L)'
;MPTKSQVQSWNTELLDAAAKDWGQRATKLKDAYDKAQHGLENADWSGTAVRQAKARMQAAVAKVHSVLERIEHAQTTATRGAQTIGNAKRDAIKAIDDAEDEMFSVSEDLTVTDRLPKILVAPMLLVRELARHAYQAAIRGLAMKLASIDAQVAAALKLIGTQLNGFKLGPGGGGPGADGSVPPGGVKNLGPIAGTGAQPGIPGIGAADLGEIVELPDGRLVAVFGDSFKGDKVGGPDNEHYRSVAVPIVGWDKDGRPIFGQPLNSPGGPGTPGVLFPPPPEALAIDPNTNPLPAGSFQANGKTYMMVSGTSGLKPTAGSWLVEVSNDPSKGWQPVPGSWRPSYPGLPGNPPTQVSGYQGKDGMVYIAGDSFDRSQGVTMYRVDPAHAADRSAWQPWTGNDWGQPRDVPAVLSRGQNFGELSFREIDGHPVLSGFNSTPGVNQVEVRVADDPTKIFAPPPIIAAQQNSPAAPGYVFQPYGGYIMPGSSLDDLNILVSQWNTQNGPDGQPLGAPYDTQQVQVNASR
;
A
#
# COMPACT_ATOMS: atom_id res chain seq x y z
N MET A 1 -16.49 11.92 21.03
CA MET A 1 -16.24 13.23 21.65
C MET A 1 -16.28 13.03 23.16
N PRO A 2 -15.31 13.55 23.92
CA PRO A 2 -15.29 13.36 25.37
C PRO A 2 -16.34 14.23 26.07
N THR A 3 -16.79 13.80 27.26
CA THR A 3 -17.73 14.55 28.10
C THR A 3 -17.02 15.64 28.92
N LYS A 4 -17.78 16.58 29.50
CA LYS A 4 -17.24 17.61 30.41
C LYS A 4 -16.43 16.98 31.54
N SER A 5 -16.98 15.98 32.23
CA SER A 5 -16.29 15.27 33.30
C SER A 5 -15.02 14.55 32.82
N GLN A 6 -15.02 13.99 31.60
CA GLN A 6 -13.82 13.36 31.02
C GLN A 6 -12.72 14.39 30.75
N VAL A 7 -13.06 15.56 30.19
CA VAL A 7 -12.09 16.66 29.97
C VAL A 7 -11.47 17.13 31.30
N GLN A 8 -12.29 17.30 32.34
CA GLN A 8 -11.83 17.78 33.65
C GLN A 8 -10.93 16.75 34.36
N SER A 9 -11.22 15.46 34.23
CA SER A 9 -10.48 14.38 34.88
C SER A 9 -9.28 13.84 34.08
N TRP A 10 -9.02 14.36 32.87
CA TRP A 10 -7.92 13.90 32.01
C TRP A 10 -6.56 14.00 32.73
N ASN A 11 -5.80 12.91 32.81
CA ASN A 11 -4.58 12.84 33.62
C ASN A 11 -3.38 12.32 32.80
N THR A 12 -2.19 12.91 33.03
CA THR A 12 -0.92 12.53 32.41
C THR A 12 0.08 11.91 33.39
N GLU A 13 -0.25 11.75 34.66
CA GLU A 13 0.68 11.25 35.70
C GLU A 13 1.27 9.87 35.38
N LEU A 14 0.49 8.96 34.82
CA LEU A 14 0.98 7.64 34.39
C LEU A 14 2.03 7.75 33.29
N LEU A 15 1.88 8.76 32.41
CA LEU A 15 2.78 9.01 31.32
C LEU A 15 4.11 9.58 31.81
N ASP A 16 4.06 10.51 32.76
CA ASP A 16 5.24 11.07 33.44
C ASP A 16 5.98 10.01 34.26
N ALA A 17 5.24 9.16 34.98
CA ALA A 17 5.81 8.03 35.74
C ALA A 17 6.51 7.01 34.83
N ALA A 18 5.90 6.68 33.68
CA ALA A 18 6.50 5.78 32.69
C ALA A 18 7.78 6.35 32.08
N ALA A 19 7.78 7.65 31.72
CA ALA A 19 8.97 8.33 31.20
C ALA A 19 10.15 8.25 32.19
N LYS A 20 9.87 8.45 33.48
CA LYS A 20 10.89 8.36 34.55
C LYS A 20 11.43 6.95 34.72
N ASP A 21 10.57 5.94 34.72
CA ASP A 21 10.98 4.52 34.84
C ASP A 21 11.86 4.09 33.65
N TRP A 22 11.49 4.48 32.43
CA TRP A 22 12.28 4.21 31.22
C TRP A 22 13.66 4.85 31.26
N GLY A 23 13.78 6.12 31.66
CA GLY A 23 15.08 6.78 31.79
C GLY A 23 15.99 6.10 32.82
N GLN A 24 15.43 5.62 33.94
CA GLN A 24 16.18 4.86 34.94
C GLN A 24 16.65 3.50 34.40
N ARG A 25 15.83 2.81 33.60
CA ARG A 25 16.19 1.54 32.98
C ARG A 25 17.27 1.70 31.91
N ALA A 26 17.19 2.74 31.07
CA ALA A 26 18.21 3.06 30.08
C ALA A 26 19.57 3.27 30.76
N THR A 27 19.60 4.08 31.82
CA THR A 27 20.82 4.35 32.60
C THR A 27 21.43 3.05 33.15
N LYS A 28 20.62 2.20 33.78
CA LYS A 28 21.09 0.91 34.32
C LYS A 28 21.61 -0.04 33.24
N LEU A 29 20.95 -0.08 32.07
CA LEU A 29 21.37 -0.91 30.95
C LEU A 29 22.72 -0.45 30.39
N LYS A 30 22.89 0.87 30.24
CA LYS A 30 24.16 1.48 29.81
C LYS A 30 25.29 1.17 30.79
N ASP A 31 25.07 1.39 32.09
CA ASP A 31 26.07 1.09 33.13
C ASP A 31 26.48 -0.38 33.17
N ALA A 32 25.51 -1.30 32.98
CA ALA A 32 25.78 -2.73 32.95
C ALA A 32 26.61 -3.13 31.71
N TYR A 33 26.30 -2.52 30.58
CA TYR A 33 27.01 -2.73 29.32
C TYR A 33 28.46 -2.21 29.40
N ASP A 34 28.65 -0.98 29.86
CA ASP A 34 29.97 -0.35 30.00
C ASP A 34 30.88 -1.16 30.94
N LYS A 35 30.32 -1.66 32.06
CA LYS A 35 31.04 -2.56 32.98
C LYS A 35 31.44 -3.87 32.31
N ALA A 36 30.55 -4.47 31.52
CA ALA A 36 30.82 -5.73 30.83
C ALA A 36 31.89 -5.57 29.73
N GLN A 37 31.85 -4.45 29.01
CA GLN A 37 32.87 -4.10 28.02
C GLN A 37 34.24 -3.90 28.69
N HIS A 38 34.32 -3.08 29.73
CA HIS A 38 35.58 -2.86 30.47
C HIS A 38 36.15 -4.13 31.10
N GLY A 39 35.30 -5.01 31.64
CA GLY A 39 35.75 -6.29 32.19
C GLY A 39 36.35 -7.23 31.13
N LEU A 40 35.85 -7.15 29.89
CA LEU A 40 36.33 -7.98 28.79
C LEU A 40 37.58 -7.41 28.10
N GLU A 41 37.72 -6.09 28.08
CA GLU A 41 38.92 -5.41 27.60
C GLU A 41 40.13 -5.72 28.48
N ASN A 42 39.93 -5.76 29.80
CA ASN A 42 40.97 -6.00 30.82
C ASN A 42 41.12 -7.47 31.24
N ALA A 43 40.63 -8.41 30.43
CA ALA A 43 40.66 -9.83 30.79
C ALA A 43 42.05 -10.46 30.59
N ASP A 44 42.63 -11.02 31.66
CA ASP A 44 44.00 -11.58 31.70
C ASP A 44 44.16 -12.99 31.07
N TRP A 45 43.14 -13.53 30.41
CA TRP A 45 43.14 -14.90 29.87
C TRP A 45 43.05 -14.92 28.34
N SER A 46 43.86 -15.78 27.70
CA SER A 46 44.01 -15.87 26.24
C SER A 46 43.39 -17.14 25.64
N GLY A 47 42.89 -17.08 24.40
CA GLY A 47 42.41 -18.24 23.66
C GLY A 47 41.17 -17.98 22.80
N THR A 48 40.60 -19.03 22.22
CA THR A 48 39.42 -18.93 21.33
C THR A 48 38.17 -18.44 22.06
N ALA A 49 38.02 -18.77 23.34
CA ALA A 49 36.88 -18.34 24.16
C ALA A 49 36.84 -16.82 24.38
N VAL A 50 37.97 -16.16 24.68
CA VAL A 50 38.00 -14.70 24.85
C VAL A 50 37.77 -13.97 23.52
N ARG A 51 38.25 -14.53 22.39
CA ARG A 51 37.97 -14.00 21.05
C ARG A 51 36.49 -14.10 20.70
N GLN A 52 35.85 -15.23 20.98
CA GLN A 52 34.41 -15.40 20.78
C GLN A 52 33.59 -14.48 21.70
N ALA A 53 34.02 -14.28 22.95
CA ALA A 53 33.38 -13.34 23.87
C ALA A 53 33.50 -11.89 23.36
N LYS A 54 34.68 -11.47 22.90
CA LYS A 54 34.91 -10.14 22.30
C LYS A 54 34.08 -9.93 21.04
N ALA A 55 34.03 -10.91 20.15
CA ALA A 55 33.18 -10.85 18.96
C ALA A 55 31.68 -10.78 19.28
N ARG A 56 31.21 -11.56 20.28
CA ARG A 56 29.82 -11.49 20.77
C ARG A 56 29.49 -10.14 21.40
N MET A 57 30.41 -9.57 22.17
CA MET A 57 30.25 -8.24 22.76
C MET A 57 30.17 -7.17 21.67
N GLN A 58 31.09 -7.20 20.69
CA GLN A 58 31.06 -6.29 19.53
C GLN A 58 29.75 -6.40 18.74
N ALA A 59 29.23 -7.61 18.53
CA ALA A 59 27.93 -7.82 17.89
C ALA A 59 26.73 -7.37 18.76
N ALA A 60 26.92 -7.26 20.08
CA ALA A 60 25.90 -6.78 21.02
C ALA A 60 25.89 -5.25 21.17
N VAL A 61 27.00 -4.55 20.89
CA VAL A 61 27.11 -3.07 20.96
C VAL A 61 25.94 -2.41 20.24
N ALA A 62 25.76 -2.73 18.96
CA ALA A 62 24.74 -2.11 18.11
C ALA A 62 23.32 -2.40 18.60
N LYS A 63 23.09 -3.59 19.17
CA LYS A 63 21.79 -4.00 19.72
C LYS A 63 21.46 -3.24 21.00
N VAL A 64 22.43 -3.08 21.89
CA VAL A 64 22.26 -2.35 23.14
C VAL A 64 22.08 -0.86 22.87
N HIS A 65 22.87 -0.26 21.97
CA HIS A 65 22.68 1.12 21.55
C HIS A 65 21.31 1.36 20.93
N SER A 66 20.84 0.49 20.04
CA SER A 66 19.50 0.63 19.45
C SER A 66 18.38 0.54 20.50
N VAL A 67 18.52 -0.28 21.53
CA VAL A 67 17.54 -0.34 22.62
C VAL A 67 17.60 0.91 23.48
N LEU A 68 18.80 1.41 23.80
CA LEU A 68 18.96 2.66 24.55
C LEU A 68 18.31 3.83 23.80
N GLU A 69 18.59 3.98 22.51
CA GLU A 69 17.96 5.01 21.66
C GLU A 69 16.44 4.92 21.67
N ARG A 70 15.87 3.71 21.61
CA ARG A 70 14.41 3.50 21.63
C ARG A 70 13.79 3.81 22.99
N ILE A 71 14.45 3.45 24.09
CA ILE A 71 13.99 3.78 25.44
C ILE A 71 14.07 5.30 25.66
N GLU A 72 15.14 5.95 25.21
CA GLU A 72 15.29 7.42 25.23
C GLU A 72 14.24 8.12 24.36
N HIS A 73 13.91 7.54 23.20
CA HIS A 73 12.83 8.02 22.35
C HIS A 73 11.45 7.85 23.01
N ALA A 74 11.19 6.72 23.68
CA ALA A 74 9.98 6.49 24.46
C ALA A 74 9.83 7.55 25.56
N GLN A 75 10.92 7.80 26.31
CA GLN A 75 10.98 8.82 27.35
C GLN A 75 10.67 10.21 26.78
N THR A 76 11.34 10.60 25.69
CA THR A 76 11.14 11.91 25.06
C THR A 76 9.70 12.08 24.57
N THR A 77 9.13 11.04 23.95
CA THR A 77 7.75 11.04 23.45
C THR A 77 6.75 11.16 24.59
N ALA A 78 6.95 10.42 25.69
CA ALA A 78 6.09 10.49 26.86
C ALA A 78 6.16 11.85 27.55
N THR A 79 7.36 12.41 27.78
CA THR A 79 7.51 13.73 28.41
C THR A 79 6.89 14.84 27.58
N ARG A 80 7.14 14.88 26.26
CA ARG A 80 6.53 15.88 25.36
C ARG A 80 5.02 15.68 25.23
N GLY A 81 4.57 14.43 25.18
CA GLY A 81 3.16 14.06 25.15
C GLY A 81 2.42 14.54 26.37
N ALA A 82 2.94 14.30 27.58
CA ALA A 82 2.36 14.76 28.84
C ALA A 82 2.21 16.28 28.87
N GLN A 83 3.24 17.02 28.43
CA GLN A 83 3.19 18.48 28.35
C GLN A 83 2.11 18.96 27.38
N THR A 84 2.01 18.33 26.20
CA THR A 84 1.09 18.76 25.14
C THR A 84 -0.36 18.41 25.48
N ILE A 85 -0.62 17.23 26.05
CA ILE A 85 -1.93 16.84 26.59
C ILE A 85 -2.32 17.78 27.73
N GLY A 86 -1.39 18.09 28.63
CA GLY A 86 -1.62 19.03 29.73
C GLY A 86 -1.98 20.45 29.26
N ASN A 87 -1.32 20.94 28.21
CA ASN A 87 -1.69 22.21 27.56
C ASN A 87 -3.09 22.15 26.94
N ALA A 88 -3.38 21.12 26.15
CA ALA A 88 -4.68 20.97 25.50
C ALA A 88 -5.84 20.83 26.51
N LYS A 89 -5.58 20.16 27.64
CA LYS A 89 -6.52 20.07 28.76
C LYS A 89 -6.82 21.46 29.34
N ARG A 90 -5.76 22.25 29.62
CA ARG A 90 -5.93 23.62 30.13
C ARG A 90 -6.73 24.48 29.17
N ASP A 91 -6.46 24.41 27.87
CA ASP A 91 -7.21 25.17 26.85
C ASP A 91 -8.70 24.78 26.85
N ALA A 92 -9.01 23.48 26.90
CA ALA A 92 -10.38 22.99 26.90
C ALA A 92 -11.14 23.37 28.18
N ILE A 93 -10.49 23.28 29.35
CA ILE A 93 -11.07 23.73 30.63
C ILE A 93 -11.29 25.24 30.61
N LYS A 94 -10.31 26.01 30.16
CA LYS A 94 -10.44 27.47 30.07
C LYS A 94 -11.64 27.87 29.18
N ALA A 95 -11.84 27.21 28.05
CA ALA A 95 -12.99 27.51 27.18
C ALA A 95 -14.34 27.18 27.83
N ILE A 96 -14.38 26.18 28.71
CA ILE A 96 -15.58 25.86 29.52
C ILE A 96 -15.80 26.95 30.56
N ASP A 97 -14.75 27.31 31.30
CA ASP A 97 -14.81 28.34 32.34
C ASP A 97 -15.20 29.71 31.76
N ASP A 98 -14.60 30.11 30.63
CA ASP A 98 -14.93 31.35 29.91
C ASP A 98 -16.41 31.42 29.50
N ALA A 99 -17.01 30.29 29.09
CA ALA A 99 -18.43 30.23 28.78
C ALA A 99 -19.30 30.33 30.05
N GLU A 100 -18.90 29.67 31.13
CA GLU A 100 -19.64 29.68 32.40
C GLU A 100 -19.59 31.06 33.09
N ASP A 101 -18.47 31.77 32.98
CA ASP A 101 -18.29 33.15 33.43
C ASP A 101 -19.20 34.15 32.66
N GLU A 102 -19.49 33.87 31.39
CA GLU A 102 -20.39 34.66 30.53
C GLU A 102 -21.88 34.30 30.69
N MET A 103 -22.23 33.69 31.83
CA MET A 103 -23.60 33.26 32.18
C MET A 103 -24.16 32.19 31.23
N PHE A 104 -23.30 31.38 30.60
CA PHE A 104 -23.73 30.13 29.98
C PHE A 104 -23.61 28.95 30.94
N SER A 105 -24.17 27.82 30.53
CA SER A 105 -24.01 26.53 31.18
C SER A 105 -23.48 25.53 30.18
N VAL A 106 -22.51 24.73 30.59
CA VAL A 106 -21.97 23.65 29.76
C VAL A 106 -22.40 22.31 30.38
N SER A 107 -23.21 21.54 29.65
CA SER A 107 -23.65 20.20 30.07
C SER A 107 -22.59 19.13 29.80
N GLU A 108 -22.82 17.90 30.26
CA GLU A 108 -21.88 16.79 30.08
C GLU A 108 -21.56 16.49 28.61
N ASP A 109 -22.51 16.64 27.70
CA ASP A 109 -22.33 16.49 26.25
C ASP A 109 -21.73 17.74 25.56
N LEU A 110 -21.17 18.65 26.35
CA LEU A 110 -20.57 19.92 25.91
C LEU A 110 -21.56 20.79 25.12
N THR A 111 -22.85 20.69 25.41
CA THR A 111 -23.86 21.60 24.89
C THR A 111 -23.87 22.88 25.74
N VAL A 112 -23.87 24.03 25.08
CA VAL A 112 -23.86 25.34 25.75
C VAL A 112 -25.27 25.90 25.74
N THR A 113 -25.81 26.17 26.94
CA THR A 113 -27.15 26.74 27.13
C THR A 113 -27.05 28.05 27.89
N ASP A 114 -27.74 29.07 27.37
CA ASP A 114 -27.78 30.41 27.99
C ASP A 114 -28.58 30.39 29.31
N ARG A 115 -28.03 30.99 30.37
CA ARG A 115 -28.71 31.13 31.67
C ARG A 115 -29.34 32.51 31.87
N LEU A 116 -29.15 33.47 30.96
CA LEU A 116 -29.76 34.78 31.13
C LEU A 116 -31.29 34.73 30.98
N PRO A 117 -32.04 35.48 31.81
CA PRO A 117 -33.48 35.64 31.64
C PRO A 117 -33.81 36.22 30.26
N LYS A 118 -34.91 35.78 29.64
CA LYS A 118 -35.43 36.31 28.36
C LYS A 118 -36.05 37.70 28.48
N ILE A 119 -35.38 38.61 29.19
CA ILE A 119 -35.77 40.02 29.41
C ILE A 119 -34.98 40.94 28.43
N LEU A 120 -34.03 40.37 27.67
CA LEU A 120 -33.22 41.08 26.68
C LEU A 120 -34.03 41.45 25.41
N VAL A 121 -33.71 42.60 24.82
CA VAL A 121 -34.28 43.03 23.53
C VAL A 121 -33.76 42.17 22.36
N ALA A 122 -34.55 42.04 21.28
CA ALA A 122 -34.29 41.11 20.18
C ALA A 122 -32.86 41.15 19.59
N PRO A 123 -32.20 42.31 19.40
CA PRO A 123 -30.81 42.35 18.92
C PRO A 123 -29.81 41.70 19.89
N MET A 124 -30.00 41.82 21.20
CA MET A 124 -29.11 41.21 22.21
C MET A 124 -29.30 39.69 22.29
N LEU A 125 -30.52 39.19 22.07
CA LEU A 125 -30.78 37.74 22.00
C LEU A 125 -30.03 37.08 20.83
N LEU A 126 -29.97 37.75 19.68
CA LEU A 126 -29.23 37.25 18.52
C LEU A 126 -27.72 37.18 18.78
N VAL A 127 -27.15 38.22 19.42
CA VAL A 127 -25.72 38.24 19.80
C VAL A 127 -25.41 37.12 20.79
N ARG A 128 -26.28 36.88 21.78
CA ARG A 128 -26.08 35.77 22.72
C ARG A 128 -26.22 34.40 22.07
N GLU A 129 -27.12 34.22 21.11
CA GLU A 129 -27.25 32.96 20.38
C GLU A 129 -26.00 32.69 19.51
N LEU A 130 -25.45 33.72 18.86
CA LEU A 130 -24.18 33.62 18.14
C LEU A 130 -23.01 33.28 19.08
N ALA A 131 -22.93 33.94 20.25
CA ALA A 131 -21.91 33.65 21.26
C ALA A 131 -22.05 32.22 21.80
N ARG A 132 -23.27 31.75 22.08
CA ARG A 132 -23.56 30.38 22.52
C ARG A 132 -23.04 29.35 21.51
N HIS A 133 -23.34 29.55 20.22
CA HIS A 133 -22.84 28.70 19.15
C HIS A 133 -21.31 28.73 19.03
N ALA A 134 -20.70 29.92 19.14
CA ALA A 134 -19.25 30.08 19.09
C ALA A 134 -18.56 29.36 20.26
N TYR A 135 -19.04 29.54 21.50
CA TYR A 135 -18.52 28.84 22.68
C TYR A 135 -18.70 27.32 22.56
N GLN A 136 -19.88 26.86 22.12
CA GLN A 136 -20.13 25.42 21.94
C GLN A 136 -19.18 24.81 20.91
N ALA A 137 -18.94 25.50 19.79
CA ALA A 137 -18.01 25.06 18.76
C ALA A 137 -16.56 25.04 19.28
N ALA A 138 -16.14 26.09 20.00
CA ALA A 138 -14.80 26.19 20.58
C ALA A 138 -14.53 25.09 21.61
N ILE A 139 -15.45 24.89 22.58
CA ILE A 139 -15.35 23.86 23.61
C ILE A 139 -15.27 22.47 22.98
N ARG A 140 -16.18 22.15 22.05
CA ARG A 140 -16.17 20.85 21.36
C ARG A 140 -14.91 20.65 20.53
N GLY A 141 -14.43 21.69 19.85
CA GLY A 141 -13.20 21.68 19.07
C GLY A 141 -11.97 21.39 19.93
N LEU A 142 -11.83 22.08 21.06
CA LEU A 142 -10.72 21.89 22.00
C LEU A 142 -10.79 20.54 22.72
N ALA A 143 -11.98 20.07 23.08
CA ALA A 143 -12.18 18.75 23.66
C ALA A 143 -11.83 17.62 22.68
N MET A 144 -12.19 17.76 21.39
CA MET A 144 -11.77 16.83 20.35
C MET A 144 -10.26 16.90 20.09
N LYS A 145 -9.67 18.09 20.11
CA LYS A 145 -8.21 18.28 19.98
C LYS A 145 -7.45 17.59 21.10
N LEU A 146 -7.90 17.73 22.36
CA LEU A 146 -7.35 17.03 23.51
C LEU A 146 -7.36 15.51 23.31
N ALA A 147 -8.52 14.93 22.96
CA ALA A 147 -8.65 13.49 22.73
C ALA A 147 -7.79 13.01 21.55
N SER A 148 -7.66 13.81 20.49
CA SER A 148 -6.81 13.51 19.34
C SER A 148 -5.33 13.49 19.70
N ILE A 149 -4.86 14.49 20.46
CA ILE A 149 -3.46 14.57 20.91
C ILE A 149 -3.13 13.39 21.83
N ASP A 150 -4.03 13.06 22.76
CA ASP A 150 -3.87 11.90 23.66
C ASP A 150 -3.75 10.59 22.87
N ALA A 151 -4.63 10.38 21.89
CA ALA A 151 -4.59 9.21 21.02
C ALA A 151 -3.30 9.14 20.17
N GLN A 152 -2.79 10.27 19.68
CA GLN A 152 -1.53 10.33 18.93
C GLN A 152 -0.32 9.95 19.81
N VAL A 153 -0.27 10.46 21.04
CA VAL A 153 0.78 10.13 22.00
C VAL A 153 0.70 8.64 22.37
N ALA A 154 -0.50 8.11 22.63
CA ALA A 154 -0.70 6.70 22.92
C ALA A 154 -0.28 5.80 21.75
N ALA A 155 -0.59 6.20 20.50
CA ALA A 155 -0.18 5.47 19.30
C ALA A 155 1.35 5.46 19.13
N ALA A 156 2.01 6.62 19.30
CA ALA A 156 3.46 6.72 19.23
C ALA A 156 4.16 5.84 20.27
N LEU A 157 3.67 5.84 21.51
CA LEU A 157 4.22 5.00 22.58
C LEU A 157 3.95 3.52 22.39
N LYS A 158 2.79 3.16 21.85
CA LYS A 158 2.47 1.76 21.49
C LYS A 158 3.37 1.25 20.38
N LEU A 159 3.70 2.09 19.41
CA LEU A 159 4.66 1.77 18.35
C LEU A 159 6.05 1.48 18.94
N ILE A 160 6.55 2.38 19.80
CA ILE A 160 7.84 2.20 20.47
C ILE A 160 7.81 0.95 21.37
N GLY A 161 6.73 0.71 22.11
CA GLY A 161 6.55 -0.48 22.94
C GLY A 161 6.51 -1.79 22.14
N THR A 162 5.93 -1.79 20.94
CA THR A 162 5.92 -2.97 20.05
C THR A 162 7.32 -3.27 19.54
N GLN A 163 8.09 -2.23 19.19
CA GLN A 163 9.50 -2.37 18.79
C GLN A 163 10.38 -2.88 19.95
N LEU A 164 10.08 -2.50 21.19
CA LEU A 164 10.77 -2.98 22.39
C LEU A 164 10.36 -4.42 22.77
N ASN A 165 9.09 -4.80 22.62
CA ASN A 165 8.62 -6.17 22.90
C ASN A 165 9.16 -7.23 21.92
N GLY A 166 9.64 -6.82 20.74
CA GLY A 166 10.37 -7.67 19.81
C GLY A 166 11.83 -7.92 20.19
N PHE A 167 12.35 -7.26 21.23
CA PHE A 167 13.74 -7.36 21.63
C PHE A 167 14.00 -8.59 22.51
N LYS A 168 14.80 -9.54 22.00
CA LYS A 168 15.34 -10.65 22.79
C LYS A 168 16.87 -10.66 22.69
N LEU A 169 17.54 -10.64 23.83
CA LEU A 169 18.96 -10.99 23.94
C LEU A 169 19.07 -12.52 23.98
N GLY A 170 18.83 -13.17 22.85
CA GLY A 170 18.92 -14.62 22.71
C GLY A 170 18.92 -15.06 21.25
N PRO A 171 19.50 -16.23 20.92
CA PRO A 171 19.50 -16.75 19.56
C PRO A 171 18.10 -17.30 19.25
N GLY A 172 17.33 -16.57 18.44
CA GLY A 172 16.05 -17.05 17.88
C GLY A 172 14.88 -16.08 18.04
N GLY A 173 14.39 -15.55 16.92
CA GLY A 173 13.16 -14.75 16.82
C GLY A 173 13.39 -13.45 16.05
N GLY A 174 13.22 -13.51 14.72
CA GLY A 174 13.44 -12.40 13.79
C GLY A 174 12.39 -11.30 13.90
N GLY A 175 12.78 -10.16 14.45
CA GLY A 175 12.36 -8.85 13.93
C GLY A 175 13.30 -8.44 12.79
N PRO A 176 13.00 -7.35 12.06
CA PRO A 176 13.79 -6.90 10.91
C PRO A 176 15.26 -6.81 11.28
N GLY A 177 16.12 -7.42 10.45
CA GLY A 177 17.55 -7.40 10.65
C GLY A 177 18.03 -5.95 10.71
N ALA A 178 19.05 -5.69 11.53
CA ALA A 178 19.69 -4.38 11.63
C ALA A 178 20.43 -3.95 10.34
N ASP A 179 20.34 -4.75 9.28
CA ASP A 179 20.80 -4.49 7.91
C ASP A 179 19.66 -4.04 6.97
N GLY A 180 18.41 -3.96 7.45
CA GLY A 180 17.25 -3.67 6.61
C GLY A 180 16.61 -4.90 5.97
N SER A 181 17.11 -6.12 6.25
CA SER A 181 16.54 -7.37 5.75
C SER A 181 15.17 -7.68 6.37
N VAL A 182 14.27 -8.18 5.52
CA VAL A 182 12.94 -8.64 5.89
C VAL A 182 13.04 -10.12 6.30
N PRO A 183 12.60 -10.52 7.50
CA PRO A 183 12.67 -11.91 7.92
C PRO A 183 11.72 -12.78 7.08
N PRO A 184 11.94 -14.11 6.97
CA PRO A 184 11.01 -15.02 6.28
C PRO A 184 9.55 -14.83 6.71
N GLY A 185 8.65 -14.72 5.74
CA GLY A 185 7.23 -14.37 5.91
C GLY A 185 6.96 -12.90 6.29
N GLY A 186 8.02 -12.09 6.42
CA GLY A 186 7.95 -10.69 6.76
C GLY A 186 7.66 -9.79 5.56
N VAL A 187 7.24 -8.56 5.86
CA VAL A 187 6.95 -7.52 4.87
C VAL A 187 7.45 -6.17 5.36
N LYS A 188 7.73 -5.25 4.44
CA LYS A 188 8.15 -3.87 4.74
C LYS A 188 7.74 -2.95 3.60
N ASN A 189 6.90 -1.97 3.89
CA ASN A 189 6.59 -0.89 2.96
C ASN A 189 7.73 0.15 2.95
N LEU A 190 8.24 0.44 1.76
CA LEU A 190 9.32 1.40 1.50
C LEU A 190 8.76 2.79 1.13
N GLY A 191 7.45 2.91 0.92
CA GLY A 191 6.75 4.15 0.61
C GLY A 191 6.64 4.41 -0.90
N PRO A 192 6.10 5.59 -1.28
CA PRO A 192 5.78 5.93 -2.66
C PRO A 192 7.03 6.06 -3.53
N ILE A 193 6.96 5.45 -4.72
CA ILE A 193 7.96 5.54 -5.79
C ILE A 193 7.42 6.29 -7.01
N ALA A 194 6.09 6.35 -7.18
CA ALA A 194 5.40 7.06 -8.26
C ALA A 194 4.08 7.67 -7.75
N GLY A 195 3.62 8.75 -8.39
CA GLY A 195 2.39 9.45 -8.02
C GLY A 195 2.55 10.33 -6.78
N THR A 196 1.44 10.52 -6.04
CA THR A 196 1.37 11.50 -4.94
C THR A 196 2.48 11.26 -3.91
N GLY A 197 3.27 12.29 -3.62
CA GLY A 197 4.29 12.24 -2.56
C GLY A 197 5.57 11.46 -2.90
N ALA A 198 5.70 10.90 -4.11
CA ALA A 198 6.94 10.26 -4.56
C ALA A 198 8.05 11.31 -4.81
N GLN A 199 9.30 10.95 -4.49
CA GLN A 199 10.48 11.80 -4.69
C GLN A 199 11.66 10.95 -5.17
N PRO A 200 12.20 11.15 -6.40
CA PRO A 200 11.86 12.20 -7.37
C PRO A 200 10.53 11.98 -8.12
N GLY A 201 9.90 10.81 -8.03
CA GLY A 201 8.64 10.50 -8.72
C GLY A 201 8.79 10.36 -10.25
N ILE A 202 7.67 10.38 -10.97
CA ILE A 202 7.65 10.36 -12.44
C ILE A 202 7.71 11.80 -12.95
N PRO A 203 8.68 12.17 -13.80
CA PRO A 203 8.71 13.49 -14.41
C PRO A 203 7.39 13.85 -15.11
N GLY A 204 6.76 14.96 -14.70
CA GLY A 204 5.53 15.48 -15.30
C GLY A 204 4.23 14.80 -14.86
N ILE A 205 4.28 13.79 -13.98
CA ILE A 205 3.11 13.06 -13.48
C ILE A 205 3.12 13.09 -11.94
N GLY A 206 2.16 13.78 -11.35
CA GLY A 206 2.02 13.96 -9.90
C GLY A 206 1.15 12.89 -9.22
N ALA A 207 0.39 12.11 -9.98
CA ALA A 207 -0.52 11.08 -9.47
C ALA A 207 -0.59 9.91 -10.46
N ALA A 208 -0.38 8.68 -9.99
CA ALA A 208 -0.30 7.50 -10.86
C ALA A 208 -0.54 6.21 -10.06
N ASP A 209 -1.12 5.21 -10.72
CA ASP A 209 -1.34 3.89 -10.15
C ASP A 209 -0.85 2.73 -11.02
N LEU A 210 -0.93 1.52 -10.47
CA LEU A 210 -0.43 0.26 -11.01
C LEU A 210 1.11 0.22 -11.08
N GLY A 211 1.70 0.29 -12.28
CA GLY A 211 3.15 0.29 -12.47
C GLY A 211 3.74 -1.08 -12.75
N GLU A 212 3.05 -1.97 -13.46
CA GLU A 212 3.64 -3.24 -13.87
C GLU A 212 4.89 -3.01 -14.71
N ILE A 213 6.01 -3.60 -14.31
CA ILE A 213 7.28 -3.46 -15.05
C ILE A 213 7.37 -4.56 -16.10
N VAL A 214 7.59 -4.16 -17.35
CA VAL A 214 7.84 -5.04 -18.49
C VAL A 214 9.19 -4.72 -19.13
N GLU A 215 9.80 -5.74 -19.73
CA GLU A 215 11.01 -5.60 -20.54
C GLU A 215 10.62 -5.43 -22.01
N LEU A 216 11.18 -4.41 -22.65
CA LEU A 216 11.06 -4.18 -24.09
C LEU A 216 11.99 -5.17 -24.85
N PRO A 217 11.72 -5.45 -26.13
CA PRO A 217 12.59 -6.32 -26.94
C PRO A 217 14.08 -5.92 -27.00
N ASP A 218 14.43 -4.65 -26.72
CA ASP A 218 15.81 -4.17 -26.64
C ASP A 218 16.45 -4.25 -25.23
N GLY A 219 15.76 -4.84 -24.26
CA GLY A 219 16.23 -5.03 -22.88
C GLY A 219 15.97 -3.85 -21.94
N ARG A 220 15.40 -2.73 -22.43
CA ARG A 220 14.99 -1.63 -21.53
C ARG A 220 13.80 -2.06 -20.68
N LEU A 221 13.78 -1.61 -19.42
CA LEU A 221 12.65 -1.78 -18.54
C LEU A 221 11.73 -0.55 -18.57
N VAL A 222 10.43 -0.80 -18.63
CA VAL A 222 9.39 0.22 -18.61
C VAL A 222 8.34 -0.18 -17.57
N ALA A 223 8.00 0.76 -16.68
CA ALA A 223 6.83 0.64 -15.82
C ALA A 223 5.59 1.14 -16.56
N VAL A 224 4.55 0.32 -16.60
CA VAL A 224 3.27 0.62 -17.23
C VAL A 224 2.24 0.94 -16.14
N PHE A 225 1.93 2.22 -16.02
CA PHE A 225 0.95 2.74 -15.07
C PHE A 225 -0.44 2.85 -15.73
N GLY A 226 -1.47 2.80 -14.90
CA GLY A 226 -2.86 3.02 -15.31
C GLY A 226 -3.18 4.50 -15.47
N ASP A 227 -4.35 4.90 -14.97
CA ASP A 227 -4.77 6.29 -15.01
C ASP A 227 -3.70 7.15 -14.30
N SER A 228 -3.15 8.14 -15.00
CA SER A 228 -2.05 8.97 -14.49
C SER A 228 -2.27 10.44 -14.86
N PHE A 229 -2.04 11.33 -13.90
CA PHE A 229 -2.41 12.74 -13.99
C PHE A 229 -1.19 13.63 -13.74
N LYS A 230 -1.17 14.78 -14.41
CA LYS A 230 -0.15 15.81 -14.16
C LYS A 230 -0.22 16.35 -12.73
N GLY A 231 -1.43 16.57 -12.21
CA GLY A 231 -1.66 17.00 -10.83
C GLY A 231 -1.34 15.91 -9.81
N ASP A 232 -1.45 16.24 -8.52
CA ASP A 232 -1.12 15.37 -7.39
C ASP A 232 -2.28 14.47 -6.91
N LYS A 233 -3.38 14.43 -7.66
CA LYS A 233 -4.59 13.66 -7.37
C LYS A 233 -5.37 13.28 -8.62
N VAL A 234 -6.28 12.31 -8.48
CA VAL A 234 -7.24 11.93 -9.53
C VAL A 234 -8.12 13.13 -9.90
N GLY A 235 -8.22 13.44 -11.20
CA GLY A 235 -9.17 14.43 -11.72
C GLY A 235 -8.93 15.88 -11.25
N GLY A 236 -7.68 16.25 -10.93
CA GLY A 236 -7.30 17.63 -10.59
C GLY A 236 -7.65 18.67 -11.68
N PRO A 237 -7.46 19.99 -11.41
CA PRO A 237 -7.84 21.06 -12.34
C PRO A 237 -7.06 21.04 -13.66
N ASP A 238 -5.94 20.33 -13.71
CA ASP A 238 -5.16 20.09 -14.92
C ASP A 238 -5.75 18.91 -15.71
N ASN A 239 -6.08 19.13 -16.97
CA ASN A 239 -6.75 18.14 -17.83
C ASN A 239 -5.80 17.12 -18.48
N GLU A 240 -4.50 17.17 -18.21
CA GLU A 240 -3.55 16.23 -18.80
C GLU A 240 -3.63 14.88 -18.09
N HIS A 241 -4.21 13.90 -18.79
CA HIS A 241 -4.54 12.58 -18.27
C HIS A 241 -4.07 11.51 -19.26
N TYR A 242 -3.19 10.63 -18.79
CA TYR A 242 -2.86 9.39 -19.45
C TYR A 242 -3.83 8.30 -18.98
N ARG A 243 -4.57 7.68 -19.90
CA ARG A 243 -5.31 6.45 -19.58
C ARG A 243 -4.35 5.33 -19.17
N SER A 244 -3.20 5.30 -19.83
CA SER A 244 -2.08 4.43 -19.48
C SER A 244 -0.78 5.09 -19.93
N VAL A 245 0.28 4.87 -19.17
CA VAL A 245 1.58 5.48 -19.46
C VAL A 245 2.72 4.50 -19.29
N ALA A 246 3.57 4.45 -20.31
CA ALA A 246 4.84 3.74 -20.32
C ALA A 246 5.95 4.69 -19.87
N VAL A 247 6.56 4.40 -18.72
CA VAL A 247 7.62 5.21 -18.13
C VAL A 247 8.92 4.40 -18.07
N PRO A 248 10.04 4.88 -18.65
CA PRO A 248 11.27 4.13 -18.67
C PRO A 248 11.93 4.15 -17.29
N ILE A 249 12.51 3.03 -16.90
CA ILE A 249 13.39 2.96 -15.73
C ILE A 249 14.81 3.29 -16.21
N VAL A 250 15.34 4.43 -15.78
CA VAL A 250 16.65 4.96 -16.23
C VAL A 250 17.78 4.66 -15.25
N GLY A 251 17.44 4.06 -14.11
CA GLY A 251 18.38 3.67 -13.09
C GLY A 251 17.68 3.13 -11.85
N TRP A 252 18.47 2.81 -10.85
CA TRP A 252 18.03 2.35 -9.54
C TRP A 252 18.71 3.19 -8.47
N ASP A 253 18.00 3.54 -7.41
CA ASP A 253 18.61 4.20 -6.27
C ASP A 253 19.37 3.20 -5.37
N LYS A 254 19.99 3.72 -4.30
CA LYS A 254 20.78 2.92 -3.36
C LYS A 254 19.97 1.84 -2.60
N ASP A 255 18.64 1.99 -2.55
CA ASP A 255 17.73 1.07 -1.87
C ASP A 255 17.01 0.15 -2.87
N GLY A 256 17.45 0.13 -4.14
CA GLY A 256 16.88 -0.70 -5.19
C GLY A 256 15.54 -0.19 -5.74
N ARG A 257 15.21 1.10 -5.55
CA ARG A 257 13.98 1.70 -6.08
C ARG A 257 14.20 2.20 -7.50
N PRO A 258 13.20 2.06 -8.40
CA PRO A 258 13.34 2.50 -9.77
C PRO A 258 13.41 4.04 -9.84
N ILE A 259 14.33 4.54 -10.65
CA ILE A 259 14.40 5.95 -11.04
C ILE A 259 13.71 6.08 -12.39
N PHE A 260 12.65 6.89 -12.43
CA PHE A 260 11.81 7.06 -13.62
C PHE A 260 12.31 8.18 -14.54
N GLY A 261 12.33 7.93 -15.85
CA GLY A 261 12.54 8.92 -16.89
C GLY A 261 11.23 9.55 -17.39
N GLN A 262 11.32 10.32 -18.48
CA GLN A 262 10.15 10.96 -19.09
C GLN A 262 9.18 9.91 -19.67
N PRO A 263 7.84 10.11 -19.56
CA PRO A 263 6.84 9.29 -20.25
C PRO A 263 7.16 9.09 -21.74
N LEU A 264 6.94 7.87 -22.25
CA LEU A 264 7.27 7.47 -23.63
C LEU A 264 6.09 7.55 -24.61
N ASN A 265 4.89 7.88 -24.13
CA ASN A 265 3.69 8.01 -24.94
C ASN A 265 2.97 9.33 -24.60
N SER A 266 1.98 9.69 -25.42
CA SER A 266 1.15 10.88 -25.22
C SER A 266 0.00 10.62 -24.25
N PRO A 267 -0.48 11.65 -23.53
CA PRO A 267 -1.74 11.61 -22.81
C PRO A 267 -2.93 11.62 -23.79
N GLY A 268 -4.14 11.36 -23.29
CA GLY A 268 -5.37 11.33 -24.07
C GLY A 268 -6.02 9.95 -24.15
N GLY A 269 -7.15 9.88 -24.87
CA GLY A 269 -7.99 8.69 -24.99
C GLY A 269 -8.10 8.17 -26.42
N PRO A 270 -9.11 7.32 -26.71
CA PRO A 270 -9.35 6.77 -28.04
C PRO A 270 -9.30 7.83 -29.15
N GLY A 271 -8.60 7.53 -30.25
CA GLY A 271 -8.43 8.44 -31.38
C GLY A 271 -7.32 9.49 -31.22
N THR A 272 -6.72 9.64 -30.03
CA THR A 272 -5.59 10.55 -29.82
C THR A 272 -4.29 9.90 -30.33
N PRO A 273 -3.51 10.55 -31.21
CA PRO A 273 -2.24 10.01 -31.67
C PRO A 273 -1.22 9.83 -30.54
N GLY A 274 -0.55 8.67 -30.52
CA GLY A 274 0.54 8.39 -29.60
C GLY A 274 0.12 7.94 -28.20
N VAL A 275 -1.15 7.59 -27.96
CA VAL A 275 -1.55 6.88 -26.73
C VAL A 275 -0.97 5.47 -26.69
N LEU A 276 -0.71 4.95 -25.48
CA LEU A 276 -0.05 3.64 -25.32
C LEU A 276 -0.88 2.49 -25.90
N PHE A 277 -2.20 2.48 -25.65
CA PHE A 277 -3.11 1.41 -26.05
C PHE A 277 -4.25 1.93 -26.94
N PRO A 278 -4.05 2.00 -28.26
CA PRO A 278 -5.14 2.29 -29.18
C PRO A 278 -6.18 1.14 -29.17
N PRO A 279 -7.47 1.41 -28.96
CA PRO A 279 -8.49 0.36 -28.98
C PRO A 279 -8.71 -0.20 -30.39
N PRO A 280 -8.99 -1.51 -30.55
CA PRO A 280 -9.36 -2.10 -31.83
C PRO A 280 -10.76 -1.65 -32.27
N PRO A 281 -11.10 -1.74 -33.58
CA PRO A 281 -12.41 -1.35 -34.11
C PRO A 281 -13.60 -2.00 -33.38
N GLU A 282 -13.46 -3.26 -32.94
CA GLU A 282 -14.49 -3.99 -32.21
C GLU A 282 -14.81 -3.35 -30.86
N ALA A 283 -13.80 -2.85 -30.14
CA ALA A 283 -13.98 -2.14 -28.88
C ALA A 283 -14.64 -0.76 -29.11
N LEU A 284 -14.18 -0.02 -30.14
CA LEU A 284 -14.72 1.29 -30.49
C LEU A 284 -16.17 1.23 -30.98
N ALA A 285 -16.56 0.13 -31.62
CA ALA A 285 -17.94 -0.10 -32.05
C ALA A 285 -18.90 -0.27 -30.86
N ILE A 286 -18.40 -0.69 -29.69
CA ILE A 286 -19.17 -0.81 -28.45
C ILE A 286 -19.16 0.50 -27.68
N ASP A 287 -17.97 1.06 -27.46
CA ASP A 287 -17.78 2.31 -26.74
C ASP A 287 -16.68 3.17 -27.40
N PRO A 288 -17.05 4.22 -28.16
CA PRO A 288 -16.07 5.08 -28.82
C PRO A 288 -15.24 5.91 -27.83
N ASN A 289 -15.66 6.00 -26.56
CA ASN A 289 -15.00 6.75 -25.49
C ASN A 289 -14.36 5.84 -24.44
N THR A 290 -14.18 4.55 -24.76
CA THR A 290 -13.64 3.56 -23.82
C THR A 290 -12.32 4.02 -23.18
N ASN A 291 -12.11 3.67 -21.92
CA ASN A 291 -10.85 3.90 -21.21
C ASN A 291 -9.98 2.62 -21.25
N PRO A 292 -9.00 2.50 -22.17
CA PRO A 292 -8.10 1.35 -22.23
C PRO A 292 -7.09 1.39 -21.06
N LEU A 293 -7.13 0.38 -20.21
CA LEU A 293 -6.26 0.23 -19.03
C LEU A 293 -5.40 -1.04 -19.11
N PRO A 294 -4.17 -1.05 -18.57
CA PRO A 294 -3.34 -2.24 -18.54
C PRO A 294 -3.97 -3.27 -17.61
N ALA A 295 -4.12 -4.49 -18.11
CA ALA A 295 -4.78 -5.60 -17.42
C ALA A 295 -3.83 -6.80 -17.25
N GLY A 296 -2.55 -6.49 -17.01
CA GLY A 296 -1.51 -7.47 -16.72
C GLY A 296 -0.75 -8.00 -17.95
N SER A 297 0.41 -8.61 -17.72
CA SER A 297 1.30 -9.13 -18.76
C SER A 297 1.68 -10.60 -18.60
N PHE A 298 2.05 -11.25 -19.71
CA PHE A 298 2.71 -12.56 -19.70
C PHE A 298 3.82 -12.65 -20.75
N GLN A 299 4.78 -13.54 -20.50
CA GLN A 299 5.91 -13.78 -21.40
C GLN A 299 5.75 -15.09 -22.18
N ALA A 300 6.09 -15.08 -23.46
CA ALA A 300 6.09 -16.26 -24.32
C ALA A 300 7.12 -16.10 -25.45
N ASN A 301 8.00 -17.08 -25.65
CA ASN A 301 9.04 -17.08 -26.70
C ASN A 301 9.89 -15.79 -26.72
N GLY A 302 10.27 -15.29 -25.55
CA GLY A 302 11.07 -14.06 -25.42
C GLY A 302 10.31 -12.78 -25.80
N LYS A 303 8.99 -12.84 -25.96
CA LYS A 303 8.11 -11.70 -26.17
C LYS A 303 7.26 -11.44 -24.93
N THR A 304 6.91 -10.18 -24.72
CA THR A 304 5.95 -9.77 -23.70
C THR A 304 4.63 -9.40 -24.38
N TYR A 305 3.55 -10.03 -23.94
CA TYR A 305 2.18 -9.66 -24.29
C TYR A 305 1.52 -9.00 -23.10
N MET A 306 0.79 -7.91 -23.33
CA MET A 306 -0.04 -7.28 -22.31
C MET A 306 -1.51 -7.41 -22.68
N MET A 307 -2.35 -7.72 -21.71
CA MET A 307 -3.79 -7.58 -21.85
C MET A 307 -4.18 -6.13 -21.61
N VAL A 308 -5.11 -5.64 -22.41
CA VAL A 308 -5.72 -4.33 -22.26
C VAL A 308 -7.23 -4.54 -22.10
N SER A 309 -7.81 -3.88 -21.10
CA SER A 309 -9.25 -3.83 -20.91
C SER A 309 -9.80 -2.48 -21.34
N GLY A 310 -10.78 -2.48 -22.24
CA GLY A 310 -11.54 -1.28 -22.58
C GLY A 310 -12.65 -1.06 -21.56
N THR A 311 -12.50 -0.05 -20.72
CA THR A 311 -13.35 0.14 -19.54
C THR A 311 -14.29 1.34 -19.62
N SER A 312 -15.40 1.26 -18.88
CA SER A 312 -16.26 2.38 -18.53
C SER A 312 -16.60 2.27 -17.04
N GLY A 313 -16.17 3.24 -16.23
CA GLY A 313 -16.30 3.18 -14.77
C GLY A 313 -15.62 1.93 -14.18
N LEU A 314 -14.42 1.58 -14.68
CA LEU A 314 -13.64 0.39 -14.32
C LEU A 314 -14.28 -0.96 -14.67
N LYS A 315 -15.42 -0.98 -15.36
CA LYS A 315 -16.01 -2.21 -15.89
C LYS A 315 -15.51 -2.45 -17.31
N PRO A 316 -15.04 -3.65 -17.68
CA PRO A 316 -14.51 -3.94 -19.01
C PRO A 316 -15.65 -4.12 -20.03
N THR A 317 -16.41 -3.04 -20.29
CA THR A 317 -17.61 -3.05 -21.15
C THR A 317 -17.29 -3.12 -22.63
N ALA A 318 -16.13 -2.60 -23.07
CA ALA A 318 -15.70 -2.64 -24.47
C ALA A 318 -14.89 -3.91 -24.81
N GLY A 319 -14.83 -4.87 -23.88
CA GLY A 319 -14.05 -6.09 -24.02
C GLY A 319 -12.58 -5.92 -23.68
N SER A 320 -11.78 -6.93 -24.06
CA SER A 320 -10.34 -6.97 -23.81
C SER A 320 -9.58 -7.49 -25.03
N TRP A 321 -8.33 -7.07 -25.20
CA TRP A 321 -7.46 -7.52 -26.30
C TRP A 321 -6.01 -7.62 -25.83
N LEU A 322 -5.19 -8.36 -26.58
CA LEU A 322 -3.75 -8.40 -26.35
C LEU A 322 -3.05 -7.34 -27.19
N VAL A 323 -1.94 -6.83 -26.68
CA VAL A 323 -0.93 -6.08 -27.45
C VAL A 323 0.42 -6.77 -27.30
N GLU A 324 1.24 -6.73 -28.34
CA GLU A 324 2.66 -7.15 -28.24
C GLU A 324 3.50 -5.93 -27.87
N VAL A 325 4.28 -6.04 -26.79
CA VAL A 325 5.17 -4.96 -26.33
C VAL A 325 6.26 -4.72 -27.38
N SER A 326 6.44 -3.46 -27.79
CA SER A 326 7.45 -3.04 -28.76
C SER A 326 8.39 -1.97 -28.19
N ASN A 327 9.54 -1.76 -28.85
CA ASN A 327 10.55 -0.79 -28.43
C ASN A 327 10.11 0.68 -28.50
N ASP A 328 8.98 0.99 -29.14
CA ASP A 328 8.53 2.37 -29.36
C ASP A 328 7.08 2.57 -28.84
N PRO A 329 6.91 2.80 -27.52
CA PRO A 329 5.60 3.08 -26.94
C PRO A 329 4.91 4.32 -27.53
N SER A 330 5.66 5.25 -28.12
CA SER A 330 5.12 6.49 -28.71
C SER A 330 4.26 6.23 -29.96
N LYS A 331 4.37 5.04 -30.56
CA LYS A 331 3.53 4.60 -31.69
C LYS A 331 2.24 3.92 -31.26
N GLY A 332 2.06 3.71 -29.95
CA GLY A 332 1.00 2.87 -29.41
C GLY A 332 1.23 1.40 -29.74
N TRP A 333 1.15 0.54 -28.73
CA TRP A 333 1.24 -0.90 -28.93
C TRP A 333 -0.08 -1.40 -29.53
N GLN A 334 0.01 -1.86 -30.78
CA GLN A 334 -1.15 -2.19 -31.57
C GLN A 334 -1.82 -3.49 -31.08
N PRO A 335 -3.16 -3.59 -31.15
CA PRO A 335 -3.87 -4.83 -30.86
C PRO A 335 -3.36 -5.99 -31.71
N VAL A 336 -3.10 -7.13 -31.06
CA VAL A 336 -2.83 -8.39 -31.76
C VAL A 336 -4.10 -8.79 -32.52
N PRO A 337 -4.03 -9.01 -33.85
CA PRO A 337 -5.20 -9.39 -34.64
C PRO A 337 -5.92 -10.63 -34.10
N GLY A 338 -7.25 -10.57 -34.03
CA GLY A 338 -8.07 -11.69 -33.53
C GLY A 338 -8.00 -11.95 -32.02
N SER A 339 -7.25 -11.14 -31.26
CA SER A 339 -7.15 -11.28 -29.80
C SER A 339 -8.30 -10.63 -29.03
N TRP A 340 -9.09 -9.75 -29.65
CA TRP A 340 -10.21 -9.10 -28.98
C TRP A 340 -11.27 -10.12 -28.54
N ARG A 341 -11.83 -9.93 -27.36
CA ARG A 341 -12.96 -10.71 -26.84
C ARG A 341 -13.98 -9.78 -26.17
N PRO A 342 -15.29 -10.00 -26.38
CA PRO A 342 -16.31 -9.25 -25.67
C PRO A 342 -16.29 -9.61 -24.19
N SER A 343 -16.79 -8.70 -23.37
CA SER A 343 -17.04 -8.94 -21.96
C SER A 343 -18.40 -8.36 -21.61
N TYR A 344 -19.16 -9.10 -20.82
CA TYR A 344 -20.47 -8.71 -20.32
C TYR A 344 -20.38 -8.63 -18.79
N PRO A 345 -19.96 -7.47 -18.23
CA PRO A 345 -19.65 -7.35 -16.80
C PRO A 345 -20.77 -7.88 -15.90
N GLY A 346 -20.40 -8.65 -14.87
CA GLY A 346 -21.34 -9.30 -13.96
C GLY A 346 -21.98 -10.60 -14.46
N LEU A 347 -21.68 -11.07 -15.68
CA LEU A 347 -22.09 -12.39 -16.16
C LEU A 347 -20.98 -13.44 -15.95
N PRO A 348 -21.30 -14.62 -15.41
CA PRO A 348 -20.37 -15.75 -15.33
C PRO A 348 -19.91 -16.21 -16.71
N GLY A 349 -18.65 -16.63 -16.82
CA GLY A 349 -18.11 -17.26 -18.02
C GLY A 349 -17.61 -16.28 -19.10
N ASN A 350 -17.48 -14.97 -18.81
CA ASN A 350 -16.74 -14.11 -19.74
C ASN A 350 -15.30 -14.63 -19.90
N PRO A 351 -14.70 -14.45 -21.09
CA PRO A 351 -13.26 -14.64 -21.23
C PRO A 351 -12.49 -13.71 -20.28
N PRO A 352 -11.28 -14.10 -19.83
CA PRO A 352 -10.48 -13.28 -18.93
C PRO A 352 -10.26 -11.89 -19.52
N THR A 353 -10.53 -10.85 -18.73
CA THR A 353 -10.26 -9.45 -19.12
C THR A 353 -9.00 -8.90 -18.46
N GLN A 354 -8.41 -9.68 -17.56
CA GLN A 354 -7.11 -9.43 -16.95
C GLN A 354 -6.36 -10.77 -16.87
N VAL A 355 -5.05 -10.71 -17.07
CA VAL A 355 -4.17 -11.89 -17.08
C VAL A 355 -2.80 -11.58 -16.50
N SER A 356 -2.12 -12.59 -15.98
CA SER A 356 -0.67 -12.53 -15.80
C SER A 356 -0.03 -13.90 -15.96
N GLY A 357 1.23 -13.97 -16.38
CA GLY A 357 1.85 -15.25 -16.64
C GLY A 357 3.33 -15.22 -16.99
N TYR A 358 3.86 -16.42 -17.16
CA TYR A 358 5.25 -16.68 -17.49
C TYR A 358 5.38 -17.93 -18.36
N GLN A 359 6.50 -18.05 -19.08
CA GLN A 359 6.92 -19.28 -19.70
C GLN A 359 7.73 -20.10 -18.69
N GLY A 360 7.22 -21.27 -18.31
CA GLY A 360 7.86 -22.15 -17.34
C GLY A 360 9.05 -22.90 -17.93
N LYS A 361 9.86 -23.49 -17.04
CA LYS A 361 11.01 -24.34 -17.43
C LYS A 361 10.66 -25.56 -18.29
N ASP A 362 9.42 -26.00 -18.24
CA ASP A 362 8.89 -27.08 -19.09
C ASP A 362 8.58 -26.61 -20.53
N GLY A 363 8.77 -25.33 -20.83
CA GLY A 363 8.54 -24.72 -22.14
C GLY A 363 7.12 -24.22 -22.36
N MET A 364 6.16 -24.53 -21.47
CA MET A 364 4.77 -24.10 -21.57
C MET A 364 4.61 -22.69 -20.99
N VAL A 365 3.65 -21.93 -21.53
CA VAL A 365 3.24 -20.65 -20.94
C VAL A 365 2.10 -20.93 -19.98
N TYR A 366 2.20 -20.47 -18.73
CA TYR A 366 1.14 -20.52 -17.73
C TYR A 366 0.56 -19.13 -17.53
N ILE A 367 -0.77 -19.02 -17.60
CA ILE A 367 -1.50 -17.75 -17.57
C ILE A 367 -2.61 -17.84 -16.51
N ALA A 368 -2.47 -17.05 -15.45
CA ALA A 368 -3.57 -16.78 -14.52
C ALA A 368 -4.50 -15.73 -15.16
N GLY A 369 -5.82 -15.93 -15.07
CA GLY A 369 -6.79 -15.00 -15.63
C GLY A 369 -8.04 -14.85 -14.77
N ASP A 370 -8.56 -13.64 -14.74
CA ASP A 370 -9.76 -13.23 -14.00
C ASP A 370 -10.47 -12.10 -14.76
N SER A 371 -11.28 -11.29 -14.07
CA SER A 371 -11.91 -10.11 -14.66
C SER A 371 -11.35 -8.80 -14.09
N PHE A 372 -11.20 -7.80 -14.95
CA PHE A 372 -10.68 -6.48 -14.56
C PHE A 372 -11.51 -5.81 -13.45
N ASP A 373 -12.83 -6.05 -13.44
CA ASP A 373 -13.74 -5.57 -12.41
C ASP A 373 -13.81 -6.48 -11.16
N ARG A 374 -12.95 -7.50 -11.08
CA ARG A 374 -12.80 -8.44 -9.95
C ARG A 374 -14.05 -9.28 -9.66
N SER A 375 -14.97 -9.35 -10.63
CA SER A 375 -16.22 -10.10 -10.54
C SER A 375 -16.07 -11.60 -10.81
N GLN A 376 -14.94 -12.03 -11.38
CA GLN A 376 -14.62 -13.43 -11.62
C GLN A 376 -13.41 -13.87 -10.78
N GLY A 377 -13.48 -15.09 -10.25
CA GLY A 377 -12.34 -15.68 -9.54
C GLY A 377 -11.23 -16.08 -10.50
N VAL A 378 -10.02 -16.25 -9.96
CA VAL A 378 -8.83 -16.61 -10.72
C VAL A 378 -8.97 -18.01 -11.31
N THR A 379 -8.72 -18.10 -12.60
CA THR A 379 -8.63 -19.33 -13.41
C THR A 379 -7.21 -19.47 -13.94
N MET A 380 -6.84 -20.67 -14.37
CA MET A 380 -5.51 -20.96 -14.89
C MET A 380 -5.59 -21.56 -16.28
N TYR A 381 -4.69 -21.13 -17.15
CA TYR A 381 -4.52 -21.64 -18.50
C TYR A 381 -3.08 -22.03 -18.74
N ARG A 382 -2.87 -22.92 -19.70
CA ARG A 382 -1.57 -23.12 -20.33
C ARG A 382 -1.68 -23.04 -21.85
N VAL A 383 -0.58 -22.75 -22.52
CA VAL A 383 -0.53 -22.73 -23.98
C VAL A 383 0.90 -22.99 -24.47
N ASP A 384 1.02 -23.63 -25.64
CA ASP A 384 2.28 -23.68 -26.35
C ASP A 384 2.72 -22.25 -26.72
N PRO A 385 3.98 -21.87 -26.48
CA PRO A 385 4.41 -20.49 -26.62
C PRO A 385 4.30 -19.95 -28.06
N ALA A 386 4.27 -20.82 -29.08
CA ALA A 386 4.04 -20.40 -30.47
C ALA A 386 2.59 -19.93 -30.72
N HIS A 387 1.65 -20.30 -29.85
CA HIS A 387 0.22 -19.97 -29.95
C HIS A 387 -0.24 -19.00 -28.85
N ALA A 388 0.68 -18.43 -28.06
CA ALA A 388 0.32 -17.67 -26.87
C ALA A 388 -0.52 -16.41 -27.16
N ALA A 389 -0.32 -15.79 -28.34
CA ALA A 389 -1.07 -14.64 -28.79
C ALA A 389 -2.51 -14.99 -29.26
N ASP A 390 -2.78 -16.25 -29.59
CA ASP A 390 -4.11 -16.75 -29.92
C ASP A 390 -4.83 -17.24 -28.66
N ARG A 391 -5.65 -16.36 -28.09
CA ARG A 391 -6.48 -16.66 -26.92
C ARG A 391 -7.42 -17.85 -27.11
N SER A 392 -7.72 -18.26 -28.35
CA SER A 392 -8.56 -19.42 -28.63
C SER A 392 -7.82 -20.76 -28.56
N ALA A 393 -6.50 -20.75 -28.44
CA ALA A 393 -5.65 -21.93 -28.27
C ALA A 393 -5.36 -22.26 -26.78
N TRP A 394 -5.73 -21.38 -25.86
CA TRP A 394 -5.42 -21.52 -24.43
C TRP A 394 -6.18 -22.71 -23.82
N GLN A 395 -5.44 -23.64 -23.22
CA GLN A 395 -5.97 -24.83 -22.55
C GLN A 395 -6.27 -24.50 -21.09
N PRO A 396 -7.54 -24.51 -20.66
CA PRO A 396 -7.90 -24.21 -19.28
C PRO A 396 -7.58 -25.38 -18.36
N TRP A 397 -7.23 -25.09 -17.11
CA TRP A 397 -7.28 -26.07 -16.04
C TRP A 397 -8.73 -26.37 -15.67
N THR A 398 -9.14 -27.63 -15.74
CA THR A 398 -10.53 -28.07 -15.47
C THR A 398 -10.78 -28.46 -14.02
N GLY A 399 -9.74 -28.41 -13.17
CA GLY A 399 -9.79 -28.87 -11.78
C GLY A 399 -9.08 -30.19 -11.55
N ASN A 400 -9.01 -31.04 -12.57
CA ASN A 400 -8.35 -32.35 -12.54
C ASN A 400 -7.31 -32.52 -13.65
N ASP A 401 -7.56 -31.93 -14.82
CA ASP A 401 -6.69 -32.03 -16.00
C ASP A 401 -6.66 -30.72 -16.79
N TRP A 402 -5.70 -30.61 -17.71
CA TRP A 402 -5.69 -29.57 -18.73
C TRP A 402 -6.69 -29.91 -19.84
N GLY A 403 -7.71 -29.08 -20.00
CA GLY A 403 -8.81 -29.27 -20.94
C GLY A 403 -8.45 -28.89 -22.38
N GLN A 404 -9.43 -29.07 -23.27
CA GLN A 404 -9.38 -28.54 -24.61
C GLN A 404 -9.65 -27.03 -24.61
N PRO A 405 -9.16 -26.28 -25.62
CA PRO A 405 -9.47 -24.87 -25.70
C PRO A 405 -10.98 -24.62 -25.72
N ARG A 406 -11.43 -23.60 -24.96
CA ARG A 406 -12.84 -23.24 -24.70
C ARG A 406 -13.61 -24.14 -23.73
N ASP A 407 -12.98 -25.16 -23.15
CA ASP A 407 -13.58 -25.83 -21.98
C ASP A 407 -13.79 -24.83 -20.83
N VAL A 408 -14.71 -25.14 -19.92
CA VAL A 408 -14.98 -24.29 -18.76
C VAL A 408 -13.84 -24.41 -17.75
N PRO A 409 -13.11 -23.33 -17.41
CA PRO A 409 -12.03 -23.40 -16.44
C PRO A 409 -12.57 -23.59 -15.02
N ALA A 410 -11.83 -24.33 -14.20
CA ALA A 410 -12.06 -24.36 -12.77
C ALA A 410 -11.56 -23.06 -12.13
N VAL A 411 -12.39 -22.48 -11.27
CA VAL A 411 -12.00 -21.35 -10.43
C VAL A 411 -11.12 -21.85 -9.28
N LEU A 412 -9.90 -21.33 -9.21
CA LEU A 412 -8.91 -21.66 -8.17
C LEU A 412 -9.15 -20.84 -6.89
N SER A 413 -9.49 -19.56 -7.01
CA SER A 413 -9.71 -18.64 -5.88
C SER A 413 -11.13 -18.73 -5.30
N ARG A 414 -11.69 -19.94 -5.14
CA ARG A 414 -13.12 -20.12 -4.80
C ARG A 414 -13.52 -19.30 -3.56
N GLY A 415 -14.55 -18.47 -3.72
CA GLY A 415 -15.05 -17.60 -2.66
C GLY A 415 -14.19 -16.37 -2.37
N GLN A 416 -13.19 -16.11 -3.22
CA GLN A 416 -12.31 -14.94 -3.13
C GLN A 416 -12.31 -14.16 -4.44
N ASN A 417 -12.47 -12.85 -4.32
CA ASN A 417 -12.41 -11.91 -5.44
C ASN A 417 -10.99 -11.36 -5.54
N PHE A 418 -10.38 -11.50 -6.71
CA PHE A 418 -9.03 -11.03 -6.98
C PHE A 418 -9.01 -10.04 -8.15
N GLY A 419 -7.98 -9.21 -8.17
CA GLY A 419 -7.68 -8.26 -9.23
C GLY A 419 -6.19 -7.95 -9.28
N GLU A 420 -5.79 -7.22 -10.31
CA GLU A 420 -4.41 -6.78 -10.56
C GLU A 420 -3.35 -7.88 -10.39
N LEU A 421 -3.56 -9.01 -11.06
CA LEU A 421 -2.70 -10.19 -10.93
C LEU A 421 -1.27 -9.93 -11.43
N SER A 422 -0.31 -10.50 -10.71
CA SER A 422 1.09 -10.62 -11.12
C SER A 422 1.57 -12.04 -10.86
N PHE A 423 1.68 -12.85 -11.92
CA PHE A 423 2.02 -14.26 -11.86
C PHE A 423 3.34 -14.53 -12.57
N ARG A 424 4.36 -14.92 -11.82
CA ARG A 424 5.74 -15.09 -12.28
C ARG A 424 6.32 -16.42 -11.80
N GLU A 425 7.35 -16.91 -12.48
CA GLU A 425 8.25 -17.91 -11.92
C GLU A 425 9.38 -17.19 -11.19
N ILE A 426 9.54 -17.44 -9.89
CA ILE A 426 10.62 -16.88 -9.07
C ILE A 426 11.31 -18.04 -8.37
N ASP A 427 12.63 -18.14 -8.50
CA ASP A 427 13.44 -19.24 -7.94
C ASP A 427 12.88 -20.64 -8.25
N GLY A 428 12.33 -20.80 -9.45
CA GLY A 428 11.72 -22.07 -9.91
C GLY A 428 10.34 -22.39 -9.33
N HIS A 429 9.70 -21.44 -8.65
CA HIS A 429 8.36 -21.61 -8.08
C HIS A 429 7.36 -20.67 -8.75
N PRO A 430 6.13 -21.13 -9.03
CA PRO A 430 4.99 -20.25 -9.28
C PRO A 430 4.76 -19.30 -8.09
N VAL A 431 4.81 -18.00 -8.36
CA VAL A 431 4.48 -16.93 -7.41
C VAL A 431 3.39 -16.06 -7.98
N LEU A 432 2.28 -15.94 -7.25
CA LEU A 432 1.18 -15.05 -7.55
C LEU A 432 1.12 -13.94 -6.50
N SER A 433 1.15 -12.70 -6.96
CA SER A 433 0.76 -11.54 -6.17
C SER A 433 -0.50 -10.92 -6.77
N GLY A 434 -1.39 -10.38 -5.95
CA GLY A 434 -2.60 -9.71 -6.44
C GLY A 434 -3.48 -9.18 -5.31
N PHE A 435 -4.42 -8.32 -5.67
CA PHE A 435 -5.33 -7.68 -4.73
C PHE A 435 -6.54 -8.56 -4.45
N ASN A 436 -6.69 -9.01 -3.20
CA ASN A 436 -7.88 -9.70 -2.71
C ASN A 436 -8.94 -8.67 -2.27
N SER A 437 -9.88 -8.40 -3.17
CA SER A 437 -11.00 -7.49 -2.95
C SER A 437 -12.22 -8.16 -2.33
N THR A 438 -12.06 -9.34 -1.72
CA THR A 438 -13.16 -10.03 -1.04
C THR A 438 -13.72 -9.11 0.06
N PRO A 439 -15.06 -8.93 0.16
CA PRO A 439 -15.65 -8.08 1.19
C PRO A 439 -15.14 -8.42 2.60
N GLY A 440 -14.55 -7.43 3.27
CA GLY A 440 -13.96 -7.60 4.61
C GLY A 440 -12.49 -8.03 4.63
N VAL A 441 -11.87 -8.33 3.48
CA VAL A 441 -10.45 -8.71 3.36
C VAL A 441 -9.60 -7.51 2.92
N ASN A 442 -9.76 -7.04 1.67
CA ASN A 442 -9.11 -5.86 1.09
C ASN A 442 -7.60 -5.76 1.36
N GLN A 443 -6.83 -6.70 0.80
CA GLN A 443 -5.38 -6.77 1.01
C GLN A 443 -4.66 -7.29 -0.25
N VAL A 444 -3.40 -6.90 -0.45
CA VAL A 444 -2.53 -7.52 -1.46
C VAL A 444 -1.87 -8.75 -0.85
N GLU A 445 -2.01 -9.88 -1.53
CA GLU A 445 -1.52 -11.18 -1.09
C GLU A 445 -0.40 -11.68 -2.00
N VAL A 446 0.58 -12.36 -1.42
CA VAL A 446 1.61 -13.13 -2.13
C VAL A 446 1.41 -14.60 -1.81
N ARG A 447 1.39 -15.44 -2.85
CA ARG A 447 1.24 -16.89 -2.75
C ARG A 447 2.36 -17.54 -3.53
N VAL A 448 3.02 -18.49 -2.89
CA VAL A 448 4.06 -19.32 -3.50
C VAL A 448 3.55 -20.74 -3.50
N ALA A 449 3.64 -21.44 -4.62
CA ALA A 449 3.31 -22.87 -4.73
C ALA A 449 4.37 -23.61 -5.54
N ASP A 450 4.30 -24.94 -5.53
CA ASP A 450 5.22 -25.79 -6.29
C ASP A 450 4.61 -26.16 -7.67
N ASP A 451 3.31 -25.92 -7.84
CA ASP A 451 2.54 -26.17 -9.07
C ASP A 451 1.59 -25.00 -9.34
N PRO A 452 1.53 -24.49 -10.58
CA PRO A 452 0.70 -23.32 -10.92
C PRO A 452 -0.80 -23.54 -10.65
N THR A 453 -1.30 -24.78 -10.80
CA THR A 453 -2.71 -25.14 -10.54
C THR A 453 -3.03 -25.21 -9.05
N LYS A 454 -2.01 -25.19 -8.17
CA LYS A 454 -2.13 -25.24 -6.71
C LYS A 454 -1.83 -23.91 -6.04
N ILE A 455 -1.73 -22.81 -6.80
CA ILE A 455 -1.31 -21.49 -6.29
C ILE A 455 -2.18 -20.93 -5.15
N PHE A 456 -3.45 -21.34 -5.05
CA PHE A 456 -4.36 -20.96 -3.97
C PHE A 456 -4.42 -21.94 -2.78
N ALA A 457 -3.72 -23.07 -2.83
CA ALA A 457 -3.75 -24.06 -1.75
C ALA A 457 -2.94 -23.62 -0.50
N PRO A 458 -1.73 -23.02 -0.63
CA PRO A 458 -0.98 -22.50 0.51
C PRO A 458 -1.62 -21.23 1.09
N PRO A 459 -1.38 -20.93 2.39
CA PRO A 459 -1.76 -19.64 2.96
C PRO A 459 -0.97 -18.50 2.30
N PRO A 460 -1.57 -17.30 2.14
CA PRO A 460 -0.87 -16.15 1.59
C PRO A 460 0.03 -15.47 2.63
N ILE A 461 1.04 -14.76 2.14
CA ILE A 461 1.70 -13.67 2.87
C ILE A 461 0.94 -12.39 2.55
N ILE A 462 0.60 -11.60 3.57
CA ILE A 462 -0.12 -10.34 3.38
C ILE A 462 0.90 -9.24 3.12
N ALA A 463 1.13 -8.89 1.85
CA ALA A 463 2.07 -7.86 1.44
C ALA A 463 1.59 -6.47 1.86
N ALA A 464 0.32 -6.15 1.62
CA ALA A 464 -0.24 -4.85 1.97
C ALA A 464 -1.69 -4.92 2.47
N GLN A 465 -2.04 -4.11 3.48
CA GLN A 465 -3.39 -4.03 4.04
C GLN A 465 -3.66 -2.71 4.76
N GLN A 466 -4.94 -2.37 4.97
CA GLN A 466 -5.36 -1.11 5.63
C GLN A 466 -5.91 -1.24 7.06
N ASN A 467 -6.23 -2.45 7.52
CA ASN A 467 -6.92 -2.68 8.81
C ASN A 467 -6.00 -2.51 10.03
N SER A 468 -4.68 -2.52 9.84
CA SER A 468 -3.68 -2.36 10.89
C SER A 468 -2.66 -1.28 10.50
N PRO A 469 -2.90 0.00 10.85
CA PRO A 469 -2.01 1.12 10.53
C PRO A 469 -0.57 0.99 11.02
N ALA A 470 -0.33 0.21 12.07
CA ALA A 470 1.01 -0.03 12.61
C ALA A 470 1.74 -1.23 11.97
N ALA A 471 1.08 -1.98 11.10
CA ALA A 471 1.70 -3.13 10.44
C ALA A 471 2.74 -2.67 9.41
N PRO A 472 3.84 -3.42 9.22
CA PRO A 472 4.92 -2.99 8.35
C PRO A 472 4.54 -2.96 6.85
N GLY A 473 3.47 -3.65 6.45
CA GLY A 473 2.85 -3.58 5.13
C GLY A 473 1.61 -2.68 5.09
N TYR A 474 1.50 -1.67 5.95
CA TYR A 474 0.34 -0.78 5.88
C TYR A 474 0.36 0.05 4.59
N VAL A 475 -0.76 -0.01 3.86
CA VAL A 475 -1.11 0.85 2.72
C VAL A 475 -2.60 1.10 2.82
N PHE A 476 -3.05 2.35 2.69
CA PHE A 476 -4.46 2.69 2.78
C PHE A 476 -5.16 2.39 1.45
N GLN A 477 -6.30 1.68 1.47
CA GLN A 477 -7.02 1.25 0.27
C GLN A 477 -6.09 0.64 -0.80
N PRO A 478 -5.34 -0.42 -0.46
CA PRO A 478 -4.34 -0.97 -1.35
C PRO A 478 -5.01 -1.69 -2.53
N TYR A 479 -4.33 -1.71 -3.67
CA TYR A 479 -4.62 -2.57 -4.82
C TYR A 479 -3.33 -2.75 -5.64
N GLY A 480 -3.39 -3.47 -6.76
CA GLY A 480 -2.17 -3.83 -7.48
C GLY A 480 -1.49 -5.04 -6.85
N GLY A 481 -0.16 -4.98 -6.77
CA GLY A 481 0.67 -6.10 -6.31
C GLY A 481 1.58 -6.65 -7.41
N TYR A 482 2.20 -5.78 -8.21
CA TYR A 482 3.04 -6.20 -9.33
C TYR A 482 4.45 -6.56 -8.88
N ILE A 483 4.87 -7.80 -9.11
CA ILE A 483 6.22 -8.28 -8.77
C ILE A 483 7.23 -7.65 -9.73
N MET A 484 8.25 -7.01 -9.17
CA MET A 484 9.31 -6.36 -9.93
C MET A 484 10.29 -7.40 -10.52
N PRO A 485 10.77 -7.22 -11.76
CA PRO A 485 11.86 -8.01 -12.32
C PRO A 485 13.09 -8.01 -11.40
N GLY A 486 13.81 -9.14 -11.36
CA GLY A 486 14.99 -9.32 -10.50
C GLY A 486 14.68 -9.70 -9.05
N SER A 487 13.40 -9.81 -8.68
CA SER A 487 12.98 -10.33 -7.38
C SER A 487 13.37 -11.81 -7.16
N SER A 488 13.59 -12.18 -5.90
CA SER A 488 13.84 -13.54 -5.43
C SER A 488 12.86 -13.88 -4.30
N LEU A 489 12.74 -15.14 -3.90
CA LEU A 489 11.83 -15.51 -2.81
C LEU A 489 12.22 -14.87 -1.47
N ASP A 490 13.49 -14.66 -1.18
CA ASP A 490 13.93 -13.97 0.04
C ASP A 490 13.87 -12.44 -0.06
N ASP A 491 13.78 -11.89 -1.27
CA ASP A 491 13.65 -10.45 -1.55
C ASP A 491 12.70 -10.16 -2.72
N LEU A 492 11.40 -10.37 -2.50
CA LEU A 492 10.36 -9.97 -3.45
C LEU A 492 10.10 -8.47 -3.31
N ASN A 493 10.27 -7.73 -4.40
CA ASN A 493 9.90 -6.33 -4.46
C ASN A 493 8.59 -6.20 -5.25
N ILE A 494 7.58 -5.61 -4.62
CA ILE A 494 6.21 -5.57 -5.12
C ILE A 494 5.73 -4.13 -5.20
N LEU A 495 5.06 -3.77 -6.29
CA LEU A 495 4.47 -2.47 -6.49
C LEU A 495 2.98 -2.51 -6.12
N VAL A 496 2.63 -1.77 -5.07
CA VAL A 496 1.28 -1.69 -4.49
C VAL A 496 0.77 -0.27 -4.63
N SER A 497 -0.41 -0.11 -5.22
CA SER A 497 -1.04 1.19 -5.39
C SER A 497 -1.97 1.53 -4.23
N GLN A 498 -2.14 2.82 -4.00
CA GLN A 498 -3.09 3.40 -3.05
C GLN A 498 -3.94 4.44 -3.76
N TRP A 499 -5.24 4.42 -3.49
CA TRP A 499 -6.16 5.46 -3.93
C TRP A 499 -7.12 5.85 -2.81
N ASN A 500 -7.00 7.07 -2.30
CA ASN A 500 -7.94 7.60 -1.34
C ASN A 500 -9.25 8.05 -2.02
N THR A 501 -10.27 7.21 -1.91
CA THR A 501 -11.61 7.45 -2.48
C THR A 501 -12.56 8.15 -1.53
N GLN A 502 -12.11 8.57 -0.34
CA GLN A 502 -12.95 9.29 0.61
C GLN A 502 -13.32 10.68 0.08
N ASN A 503 -14.43 11.21 0.56
CA ASN A 503 -14.84 12.58 0.31
C ASN A 503 -14.32 13.52 1.42
N GLY A 504 -13.98 14.75 1.03
CA GLY A 504 -13.69 15.84 1.94
C GLY A 504 -14.94 16.38 2.64
N PRO A 505 -14.77 17.35 3.56
CA PRO A 505 -15.89 17.98 4.27
C PRO A 505 -16.90 18.70 3.37
N ASP A 506 -16.49 19.07 2.16
CA ASP A 506 -17.30 19.68 1.10
C ASP A 506 -18.06 18.66 0.23
N GLY A 507 -17.91 17.36 0.53
CA GLY A 507 -18.52 16.27 -0.20
C GLY A 507 -17.83 15.91 -1.51
N GLN A 508 -16.72 16.57 -1.85
CA GLN A 508 -15.94 16.26 -3.06
C GLN A 508 -14.92 15.14 -2.80
N PRO A 509 -14.62 14.28 -3.78
CA PRO A 509 -13.56 13.28 -3.63
C PRO A 509 -12.21 13.92 -3.29
N LEU A 510 -11.51 13.38 -2.30
CA LEU A 510 -10.15 13.79 -1.98
C LEU A 510 -9.22 13.47 -3.15
N GLY A 511 -9.33 12.26 -3.71
CA GLY A 511 -8.59 11.82 -4.90
C GLY A 511 -7.09 11.63 -4.67
N ALA A 512 -6.59 11.85 -3.45
CA ALA A 512 -5.21 11.69 -3.04
C ALA A 512 -5.07 11.19 -1.59
N PRO A 513 -4.04 10.41 -1.25
CA PRO A 513 -2.96 9.98 -2.15
C PRO A 513 -3.44 9.04 -3.26
N TYR A 514 -2.82 9.20 -4.43
CA TYR A 514 -2.99 8.36 -5.61
C TYR A 514 -1.59 8.04 -6.15
N ASP A 515 -1.05 6.97 -5.59
CA ASP A 515 0.38 6.64 -5.69
C ASP A 515 0.61 5.14 -5.85
N THR A 516 1.85 4.81 -6.20
CA THR A 516 2.37 3.45 -6.21
C THR A 516 3.59 3.38 -5.29
N GLN A 517 3.57 2.42 -4.39
CA GLN A 517 4.54 2.21 -3.32
C GLN A 517 5.29 0.90 -3.54
N GLN A 518 6.56 0.86 -3.13
CA GLN A 518 7.34 -0.37 -3.15
C GLN A 518 7.20 -1.08 -1.80
N VAL A 519 6.81 -2.35 -1.83
CA VAL A 519 6.70 -3.22 -0.67
C VAL A 519 7.65 -4.39 -0.85
N GLN A 520 8.56 -4.56 0.11
CA GLN A 520 9.47 -5.69 0.17
C GLN A 520 8.80 -6.83 0.94
N VAL A 521 8.89 -8.05 0.42
CA VAL A 521 8.34 -9.27 1.02
C VAL A 521 9.40 -10.35 0.99
N ASN A 522 9.62 -11.01 2.12
CA ASN A 522 10.41 -12.25 2.13
C ASN A 522 9.43 -13.43 2.13
N ALA A 523 9.31 -14.07 0.98
CA ALA A 523 8.50 -15.26 0.75
C ALA A 523 9.28 -16.58 0.81
N SER A 524 10.53 -16.56 1.30
CA SER A 524 11.27 -17.78 1.59
C SER A 524 10.56 -18.59 2.68
N ARG A 525 10.56 -19.91 2.51
CA ARG A 525 9.87 -20.87 3.38
C ARG A 525 10.81 -21.47 4.41
#